data_AF-A0A1G9IAW2-F1
#
_entry.id   AF-A0A1G9IAW2-F1
#
_cell.length_a   1.000
_cell.length_b   1.000
_cell.length_c   1.000
_cell.angle_alpha   90.00
_cell.angle_beta   90.00
_cell.angle_gamma   90.00
#
_symmetry.space_group_name_H-M   'P 1'
#
loop_
_entity.id
_entity.type
_entity.pdbx_description
1 polymer ?
#
loop_
_entity_poly.entity_id
_entity_poly.type
_entity_poly.pdbx_seq_one_letter_code
_entity_poly.pdbx_strand_id
1 'polypeptide(L)' 'MEKKHPCPDCKMCQWCSDDRCRLCLRTGCRKKLSMAEQIALYEKLNALNKKVD' A
#
# COMPACT_ATOMS: atom_id res chain seq x y z
N MET A 1 -3.16 7.69 -19.73
CA MET A 1 -3.09 6.21 -19.76
C MET A 1 -4.16 5.69 -18.80
N GLU A 2 -5.15 4.98 -19.32
CA GLU A 2 -6.24 4.42 -18.52
C GLU A 2 -5.72 3.26 -17.66
N LYS A 3 -6.14 3.20 -16.40
CA LYS A 3 -5.74 2.15 -15.45
C LYS A 3 -6.93 1.24 -15.19
N LYS A 4 -6.71 -0.08 -15.18
CA LYS A 4 -7.73 -1.08 -14.80
C LYS A 4 -8.33 -0.82 -13.40
N HIS A 5 -7.55 -0.28 -12.47
CA HIS A 5 -7.95 0.04 -11.11
C HIS A 5 -7.40 1.41 -10.67
N PRO A 6 -8.04 2.11 -9.71
CA PRO A 6 -7.62 3.44 -9.23
C PRO A 6 -6.41 3.38 -8.28
N CYS A 7 -5.38 2.63 -8.63
CA CYS A 7 -4.24 2.37 -7.75
C CYS A 7 -3.12 3.41 -7.94
N PRO A 8 -2.72 4.17 -6.89
CA PRO A 8 -1.64 5.17 -6.98
C PRO A 8 -0.29 4.61 -7.40
N ASP A 9 0.01 3.36 -7.05
CA ASP A 9 1.32 2.74 -7.28
C ASP A 9 1.43 2.05 -8.64
N CYS A 10 0.33 1.84 -9.35
CA CYS A 10 0.36 1.38 -10.73
C CYS A 10 0.76 2.53 -11.66
N LYS A 11 2.04 2.58 -12.05
CA LYS A 11 2.57 3.61 -12.96
C LYS A 11 2.45 3.22 -14.44
N MET A 12 2.56 1.92 -14.74
CA MET A 12 2.45 1.37 -16.09
C MET A 12 1.47 0.19 -16.08
N CYS A 13 0.19 0.46 -16.32
CA CYS A 13 -0.82 -0.60 -16.31
C CYS A 13 -0.67 -1.51 -17.53
N GLN A 14 -0.36 -2.78 -17.30
CA GLN A 14 -0.18 -3.79 -18.36
C GLN A 14 -1.45 -4.61 -18.62
N TRP A 15 -2.59 -4.25 -18.02
CA TRP A 15 -3.85 -5.00 -18.17
C TRP A 15 -3.71 -6.51 -17.90
N CYS A 16 -2.88 -6.87 -16.93
CA CYS A 16 -2.78 -8.26 -16.49
C CYS A 16 -4.13 -8.78 -15.97
N SER A 17 -4.26 -10.11 -16.01
CA SER A 17 -5.35 -10.82 -15.35
C SER A 17 -5.37 -10.53 -13.85
N ASP A 18 -6.53 -10.69 -13.22
CA ASP A 18 -6.73 -10.29 -11.84
C ASP A 18 -5.81 -11.07 -10.87
N ASP A 19 -5.72 -12.38 -11.04
CA ASP A 19 -4.80 -13.25 -10.30
C ASP A 19 -3.32 -12.82 -10.38
N ARG A 20 -2.92 -12.08 -11.44
CA ARG A 20 -1.54 -11.64 -11.67
C ARG A 20 -1.28 -10.20 -11.28
N CYS A 21 -2.30 -9.39 -10.97
CA CYS A 21 -2.11 -7.98 -10.68
C CYS A 21 -1.57 -7.72 -9.27
N ARG A 22 -0.26 -7.91 -9.06
CA ARG A 22 0.39 -7.76 -7.74
C ARG A 22 0.24 -6.37 -7.11
N LEU A 23 0.03 -5.33 -7.92
CA LEU A 23 -0.14 -3.95 -7.44
C LEU A 23 -1.58 -3.63 -7.06
N CYS A 24 -2.57 -4.20 -7.77
CA CYS A 24 -3.96 -3.80 -7.60
C CYS A 24 -4.81 -4.80 -6.81
N LEU A 25 -4.38 -6.07 -6.67
CA LEU A 25 -5.31 -7.13 -6.26
C LEU A 25 -5.24 -7.64 -4.82
N ARG A 26 -4.36 -7.14 -3.95
CA ARG A 26 -4.20 -7.80 -2.64
C ARG A 26 -4.94 -7.22 -1.44
N THR A 27 -5.35 -5.96 -1.41
CA THR A 27 -6.25 -5.37 -0.40
C THR A 27 -6.16 -3.86 -0.53
N GLY A 28 -7.30 -3.16 -0.52
CA GLY A 28 -7.44 -1.69 -0.47
C GLY A 28 -6.21 -0.94 -0.95
N CYS A 29 -6.15 -0.60 -2.24
CA CYS A 29 -4.95 0.03 -2.81
C CYS A 29 -4.65 1.33 -2.05
N ARG A 30 -3.66 1.24 -1.17
CA ARG A 30 -3.11 2.33 -0.39
C ARG A 30 -1.79 2.69 -1.03
N LYS A 31 -1.49 3.99 -1.06
CA LYS A 31 -0.17 4.50 -1.43
C LYS A 31 0.89 3.73 -0.64
N LYS A 32 1.90 3.18 -1.32
CA LYS A 32 3.11 2.69 -0.69
C LYS A 32 3.79 3.83 0.05
N LEU A 33 4.00 3.64 1.35
CA LEU A 33 4.75 4.59 2.16
C LEU A 33 6.21 4.60 1.74
N SER A 34 6.83 5.78 1.76
CA SER A 34 8.28 5.91 1.78
C SER A 34 8.85 5.26 3.03
N MET A 35 10.17 5.03 3.06
CA MET A 35 10.81 4.41 4.22
C MET A 35 10.63 5.26 5.48
N ALA A 36 10.74 6.58 5.37
CA ALA A 36 10.50 7.51 6.47
C ALA A 36 9.06 7.47 6.96
N GLU A 37 8.07 7.49 6.06
CA GLU A 37 6.65 7.36 6.42
C GLU A 37 6.36 6.00 7.11
N GLN A 38 7.01 4.93 6.66
CA GLN A 38 6.85 3.60 7.25
C GLN A 38 7.44 3.54 8.67
N ILE A 39 8.63 4.10 8.90
CA ILE A 39 9.26 4.19 10.22
C ILE A 39 8.34 4.96 11.19
N ALA A 40 7.91 6.16 10.79
CA ALA A 40 7.04 6.99 11.63
C ALA A 40 5.71 6.30 11.99
N LEU A 41 5.13 5.54 11.04
CA LEU A 41 3.93 4.75 11.32
C LEU A 41 4.20 3.68 12.38
N TYR A 42 5.29 2.92 12.26
CA TYR A 42 5.63 1.87 13.22
C TYR A 42 5.99 2.43 14.60
N GLU A 43 6.73 3.53 14.67
CA GLU A 43 7.02 4.22 15.94
C GLU A 43 5.73 4.61 16.66
N LYS A 44 4.76 5.18 15.93
CA LYS A 44 3.44 5.52 16.48
C LYS A 44 2.68 4.28 16.98
N LEU A 45 2.62 3.22 16.17
CA LEU A 45 1.93 1.97 16.57
C LEU A 45 2.58 1.34 17.81
N ASN A 46 3.91 1.30 17.87
CA ASN A 46 4.65 0.80 19.01
C ASN A 46 4.40 1.64 20.27
N ALA A 47 4.32 2.96 20.14
CA ALA A 47 4.00 3.85 21.26
C ALA A 47 2.57 3.68 21.78
N LEU A 48 1.62 3.30 20.93
CA LEU A 48 0.23 2.99 21.32
C LEU A 48 0.14 1.64 22.03
N ASN A 49 0.86 0.61 21.56
CA ASN A 49 0.85 -0.72 22.17
C ASN A 49 1.49 -0.75 23.56
N LYS A 50 2.46 0.14 23.83
CA LYS A 50 3.11 0.27 25.16
C LYS A 50 2.20 0.83 26.27
N LYS A 51 0.96 1.24 25.95
CA LYS A 51 0.00 1.78 26.93
C LYS A 51 -1.01 0.74 27.44
N VAL A 52 -0.78 -0.53 27.15
CA VAL A 52 -1.66 -1.66 27.52
C VAL A 52 -1.10 -2.45 28.72
N ASP A 53 -0.07 -1.93 29.39
CA ASP A 53 0.48 -2.46 30.65
C ASP A 53 0.18 -1.53 31.82
#